data_AF-A0A3D8QZK0-F1
#
_entry.id   AF-A0A3D8QZK0-F1
#
_cell.length_a   1.000
_cell.length_b   1.000
_cell.length_c   1.000
_cell.angle_alpha   90.00
_cell.angle_beta   90.00
_cell.angle_gamma   90.00
#
_symmetry.space_group_name_H-M   'P 1'
#
loop_
_entity.id
_entity.type
_entity.pdbx_description
1 polymer ?
#
loop_
_entity_poly.entity_id
_entity_poly.type
_entity_poly.pdbx_seq_one_letter_code
_entity_poly.pdbx_strand_id
1 'polypeptide(L)'
;MDELVNYIPHARWSKRTEHTSVCIDLKLESLWKAFASELALDGHDLQLWKLTGTGLKQLTASSALLIPVSLIPGMPEPRVLNGGPLSPESAPIPFVNEITISGSLYCVLAFPPKNPDPSQAI
;
A
#
# COMPACT_ATOMS: atom_id res chain seq x y z
N MET A 1 2.90 6.56 11.77
CA MET A 1 2.31 6.85 10.43
C MET A 1 2.73 8.21 9.85
N ASP A 2 2.79 9.27 10.66
CA ASP A 2 3.02 10.66 10.20
C ASP A 2 4.33 10.88 9.42
N GLU A 3 5.44 10.24 9.82
CA GLU A 3 6.72 10.37 9.13
C GLU A 3 6.66 9.88 7.67
N LEU A 4 5.96 8.77 7.43
CA LEU A 4 5.75 8.24 6.08
C LEU A 4 4.89 9.19 5.23
N VAL A 5 3.82 9.74 5.82
CA VAL A 5 2.95 10.71 5.15
C VAL A 5 3.71 11.96 4.74
N ASN A 6 4.57 12.48 5.62
CA ASN A 6 5.41 13.64 5.33
C ASN A 6 6.50 13.35 4.28
N TYR A 7 6.94 12.09 4.18
CA TYR A 7 7.96 11.67 3.23
C TYR A 7 7.42 11.50 1.80
N ILE A 8 6.21 10.94 1.65
CA ILE A 8 5.57 10.56 0.38
C ILE A 8 5.68 11.63 -0.73
N PRO A 9 5.43 12.93 -0.49
CA PRO A 9 5.51 13.97 -1.52
C PRO A 9 6.91 14.13 -2.14
N HIS A 10 7.95 13.77 -1.40
CA HIS A 10 9.36 13.92 -1.79
C HIS A 10 9.98 12.61 -2.29
N ALA A 11 9.24 11.51 -2.22
CA ALA A 11 9.71 10.20 -2.60
C ALA A 11 9.97 10.08 -4.11
N ARG A 12 10.92 9.21 -4.47
CA ARG A 12 11.18 8.85 -5.87
C ARG A 12 10.25 7.74 -6.33
N TRP A 13 9.60 7.95 -7.46
CA TRP A 13 8.59 7.05 -8.01
C TRP A 13 9.05 6.46 -9.35
N SER A 14 8.89 5.14 -9.52
CA SER A 14 9.01 4.47 -10.79
C SER A 14 7.61 4.12 -11.30
N LYS A 15 7.26 4.62 -12.49
CA LYS A 15 6.00 4.28 -13.15
C LYS A 15 5.97 2.78 -13.50
N ARG A 16 4.86 2.11 -13.22
CA ARG A 16 4.62 0.69 -13.55
C ARG A 16 3.59 0.54 -14.65
N THR A 17 2.48 1.27 -14.52
CA THR A 17 1.41 1.34 -15.51
C THR A 17 1.05 2.81 -15.75
N GLU A 18 0.01 3.07 -16.57
CA GLU A 18 -0.49 4.43 -16.75
C GLU A 18 -0.86 5.12 -15.43
N HIS A 19 -1.43 4.36 -14.49
CA HIS A 19 -2.05 4.89 -13.27
C HIS A 19 -1.38 4.45 -11.98
N THR A 20 -0.33 3.63 -12.05
CA THR A 20 0.36 3.10 -10.87
C THR A 20 1.86 3.36 -10.93
N SER A 21 2.40 3.78 -9.80
CA SER A 21 3.84 3.95 -9.57
C SER A 21 4.23 3.30 -8.25
N VAL A 22 5.47 2.81 -8.19
CA VAL A 22 6.05 2.21 -6.98
C VAL A 22 7.20 3.10 -6.50
N CYS A 23 7.32 3.30 -5.20
CA CYS A 23 8.44 4.02 -4.63
C CYS A 23 9.72 3.17 -4.77
N ILE A 24 10.80 3.81 -5.22
CA ILE A 24 12.11 3.17 -5.42
C ILE A 24 13.21 3.81 -4.57
N ASP A 25 12.82 4.58 -3.56
CA ASP A 25 13.78 5.27 -2.71
C ASP A 25 14.31 4.36 -1.61
N LEU A 26 15.62 4.27 -1.48
CA LEU A 26 16.29 3.43 -0.48
C LEU A 26 16.10 3.96 0.94
N LYS A 27 15.82 5.26 1.10
CA LYS A 27 15.57 5.88 2.41
C LYS A 27 14.33 5.33 3.12
N LEU A 28 13.44 4.67 2.36
CA LEU A 28 12.20 4.10 2.83
C LEU A 28 12.40 2.96 3.84
N GLU A 29 13.55 2.26 3.79
CA GLU A 29 13.88 1.17 4.71
C GLU A 29 13.83 1.60 6.19
N SER A 30 14.32 2.81 6.50
CA SER A 30 14.30 3.34 7.86
C SER A 30 12.87 3.61 8.36
N LEU A 31 11.97 4.03 7.47
CA LEU A 31 10.56 4.31 7.76
C LEU A 31 9.74 3.02 7.90
N TRP A 32 10.16 1.95 7.21
CA TRP A 32 9.50 0.64 7.25
C TRP A 32 9.52 0.00 8.62
N LYS A 33 10.60 0.15 9.37
CA LYS A 33 10.69 -0.44 10.70
C LYS A 33 9.64 0.12 11.65
N ALA A 34 9.46 1.43 11.68
CA ALA A 34 8.45 2.07 12.52
C ALA A 34 7.03 1.73 12.03
N PHE A 35 6.80 1.82 10.72
CA PHE A 35 5.50 1.52 10.12
C PHE A 35 5.05 0.07 10.33
N ALA A 36 5.97 -0.90 10.16
CA ALA A 36 5.67 -2.31 10.34
C ALA A 36 5.29 -2.63 11.79
N SER A 37 6.05 -2.09 12.75
CA SER A 37 5.80 -2.32 14.17
C SER A 37 4.44 -1.75 14.63
N GLU A 38 4.06 -0.56 14.14
CA GLU A 38 2.78 0.09 14.47
C GLU A 38 1.56 -0.74 14.01
N LEU A 39 1.69 -1.47 12.91
CA LEU A 39 0.61 -2.25 12.29
C LEU A 39 0.76 -3.77 12.48
N ALA A 40 1.70 -4.23 13.31
CA ALA A 40 2.04 -5.64 13.50
C ALA A 40 2.34 -6.39 12.18
N LEU A 41 3.06 -5.72 11.28
CA LEU A 41 3.49 -6.24 9.97
C LEU A 41 4.95 -6.70 9.98
N ASP A 42 5.51 -7.02 11.14
CA ASP A 42 6.88 -7.52 11.24
C ASP A 42 7.08 -8.74 10.34
N GLY A 43 8.19 -8.75 9.60
CA GLY A 43 8.52 -9.80 8.62
C GLY A 43 7.78 -9.71 7.28
N HIS A 44 6.83 -8.79 7.12
CA HIS A 44 6.22 -8.52 5.81
C HIS A 44 7.19 -7.76 4.91
N ASP A 45 7.17 -8.09 3.62
CA ASP A 45 7.81 -7.26 2.61
C ASP A 45 6.88 -6.08 2.28
N LEU A 46 7.38 -4.85 2.34
CA LEU A 46 6.58 -3.64 2.23
C LEU A 46 6.92 -2.86 0.96
N GLN A 47 5.90 -2.52 0.17
CA GLN A 47 6.04 -1.65 -0.99
C GLN A 47 5.11 -0.45 -0.89
N LEU A 48 5.64 0.74 -1.15
CA LEU A 48 4.85 1.96 -1.24
C LEU A 48 4.39 2.21 -2.68
N TRP A 49 3.09 2.42 -2.84
CA TRP A 49 2.43 2.62 -4.12
C TRP A 49 1.75 3.97 -4.18
N LYS A 50 1.78 4.56 -5.38
CA LYS A 50 1.01 5.75 -5.75
C LYS A 50 0.05 5.34 -6.85
N LEU A 51 -1.25 5.45 -6.58
CA LEU A 51 -2.31 5.21 -7.55
C LEU A 51 -2.94 6.56 -7.93
N THR A 52 -3.04 6.85 -9.22
CA THR A 52 -3.52 8.15 -9.73
C THR A 52 -4.59 7.97 -10.81
N GLY A 53 -5.44 8.99 -10.98
CA GLY A 53 -6.43 9.07 -12.06
C GLY A 53 -7.82 8.62 -11.63
N THR A 54 -8.78 8.72 -12.56
CA THR A 54 -10.20 8.40 -12.35
C THR A 54 -10.55 6.96 -12.71
N GLY A 55 -9.76 6.31 -13.58
CA GLY A 55 -9.98 4.94 -14.04
C GLY A 55 -9.80 3.87 -12.96
N LEU A 56 -10.17 2.64 -13.32
CA LEU A 56 -9.93 1.44 -12.50
C LEU A 56 -8.46 1.04 -12.58
N LYS A 57 -7.87 0.68 -11.44
CA LYS A 57 -6.52 0.13 -11.32
C LYS A 57 -6.64 -1.25 -10.70
N GLN A 58 -6.08 -2.23 -11.39
CA GLN A 58 -5.96 -3.58 -10.89
C GLN A 58 -4.55 -3.75 -10.32
N LEU A 59 -4.46 -4.04 -9.03
CA LEU A 59 -3.21 -4.45 -8.39
C LEU A 59 -3.21 -5.97 -8.30
N THR A 60 -2.15 -6.60 -8.77
CA THR A 60 -2.01 -8.07 -8.79
C THR A 60 -0.90 -8.51 -7.84
N ALA A 61 -1.19 -9.51 -7.02
CA ALA A 61 -0.27 -10.09 -6.04
C ALA A 61 -0.72 -11.49 -5.64
N SER A 62 0.21 -12.40 -5.34
CA SER A 62 -0.15 -13.75 -4.87
C SER A 62 -0.95 -13.72 -3.55
N SER A 63 -0.59 -12.83 -2.63
CA SER A 63 -1.33 -12.47 -1.42
C SER A 63 -0.74 -11.18 -0.87
N ALA A 64 -1.57 -10.23 -0.46
CA ALA A 64 -1.11 -9.00 0.17
C ALA A 64 -2.21 -8.33 1.00
N LEU A 65 -1.79 -7.45 1.91
CA LEU A 65 -2.65 -6.46 2.54
C LEU A 65 -2.47 -5.12 1.83
N LEU A 66 -3.56 -4.46 1.48
CA LEU A 66 -3.57 -3.07 1.05
C LEU A 66 -3.87 -2.17 2.24
N ILE A 67 -2.95 -1.24 2.51
CA ILE A 67 -3.05 -0.30 3.61
C ILE A 67 -3.08 1.11 3.02
N PRO A 68 -4.22 1.82 3.04
CA PRO A 68 -4.25 3.21 2.62
C PRO A 68 -3.40 4.06 3.57
N VAL A 69 -2.57 4.95 3.04
CA VAL A 69 -1.67 5.79 3.85
C VAL A 69 -2.06 7.25 3.77
N SER A 70 -2.37 7.74 2.57
CA SER A 70 -2.74 9.14 2.38
C SER A 70 -3.56 9.34 1.12
N LEU A 71 -4.51 10.27 1.17
CA LEU A 71 -5.26 10.71 -0.01
C LEU A 71 -4.41 11.67 -0.84
N ILE A 72 -4.61 11.65 -2.16
CA ILE A 72 -3.98 12.65 -3.04
C ILE A 72 -4.92 13.87 -3.11
N PRO A 73 -4.52 15.05 -2.63
CA PRO A 73 -5.40 16.23 -2.62
C PRO A 73 -5.92 16.59 -4.02
N GLY A 74 -7.19 16.98 -4.09
CA GLY A 74 -7.84 17.40 -5.34
C GLY A 74 -8.14 16.26 -6.32
N MET A 75 -7.94 14.99 -5.93
CA MET A 75 -8.23 13.83 -6.75
C MET A 75 -9.51 13.12 -6.32
N PRO A 76 -10.14 12.31 -7.20
CA PRO A 76 -11.32 11.53 -6.84
C PRO A 76 -11.05 10.59 -5.68
N GLU A 77 -12.03 10.49 -4.79
CA GLU A 77 -11.96 9.63 -3.61
C GLU A 77 -11.71 8.17 -4.00
N PRO A 78 -10.71 7.53 -3.37
CA PRO A 78 -10.36 6.16 -3.68
C PRO A 78 -11.34 5.18 -3.05
N ARG A 79 -11.62 4.08 -3.76
CA ARG A 79 -12.48 3.01 -3.24
C ARG A 79 -12.18 1.67 -3.89
N VAL A 80 -12.46 0.59 -3.17
CA VAL A 80 -12.43 -0.76 -3.74
C VAL A 80 -13.67 -0.95 -4.61
N LEU A 81 -13.49 -1.53 -5.80
CA LEU A 81 -14.61 -1.90 -6.67
C LEU A 81 -15.47 -2.95 -5.96
N ASN A 82 -16.78 -2.71 -5.86
CA ASN A 82 -17.72 -3.50 -5.06
C ASN A 82 -17.43 -3.52 -3.54
N GLY A 83 -16.63 -2.57 -3.06
CA GLY A 83 -16.29 -2.42 -1.64
C GLY A 83 -16.51 -1.00 -1.11
N GLY A 84 -15.88 -0.75 0.05
CA GLY A 84 -15.95 0.52 0.75
C GLY A 84 -15.00 1.60 0.21
N PRO A 85 -15.14 2.84 0.71
CA PRO A 85 -14.14 3.88 0.50
C PRO A 85 -12.80 3.47 1.11
N LEU A 86 -11.71 4.00 0.55
CA LEU A 86 -10.36 3.88 1.09
C LEU A 86 -9.97 5.20 1.75
N SER A 87 -9.59 5.15 3.01
CA SER A 87 -9.06 6.29 3.76
C SER A 87 -7.92 5.82 4.65
N PRO A 88 -7.02 6.71 5.11
CA PRO A 88 -5.96 6.33 6.05
C PRO A 88 -6.47 5.66 7.34
N GLU A 89 -7.74 5.89 7.71
CA GLU A 89 -8.38 5.24 8.86
C GLU A 89 -9.03 3.89 8.54
N SER A 90 -9.03 3.49 7.27
CA SER A 90 -9.53 2.18 6.86
C SER A 90 -8.63 1.08 7.38
N ALA A 91 -9.23 -0.01 7.85
CA ALA A 91 -8.49 -1.21 8.21
C ALA A 91 -7.72 -1.76 6.99
N PRO A 92 -6.56 -2.43 7.19
CA PRO A 92 -5.87 -3.14 6.12
C PRO A 92 -6.80 -4.10 5.38
N ILE A 93 -6.77 -4.06 4.05
CA ILE A 93 -7.66 -4.85 3.21
C ILE A 93 -6.90 -6.04 2.62
N PRO A 94 -7.19 -7.28 3.03
CA PRO A 94 -6.58 -8.44 2.43
C PRO A 94 -7.09 -8.67 1.02
N PHE A 95 -6.21 -9.08 0.11
CA PHE A 95 -6.60 -9.59 -1.20
C PHE A 95 -5.67 -10.71 -1.66
N VAL A 96 -6.23 -11.61 -2.46
CA VAL A 96 -5.54 -12.75 -3.07
C VAL A 96 -5.71 -12.63 -4.58
N ASN A 97 -4.62 -12.82 -5.32
CA ASN A 97 -4.50 -12.63 -6.77
C ASN A 97 -4.63 -11.16 -7.23
N GLU A 98 -5.73 -10.48 -6.89
CA GLU A 98 -5.98 -9.12 -7.34
C GLU A 98 -6.94 -8.31 -6.47
N ILE A 99 -6.80 -6.98 -6.55
CA ILE A 99 -7.77 -6.01 -6.05
C ILE A 99 -7.95 -4.89 -7.08
N THR A 100 -9.19 -4.47 -7.30
CA THR A 100 -9.51 -3.37 -8.23
C THR A 100 -9.94 -2.13 -7.46
N ILE A 101 -9.32 -1.00 -7.77
CA ILE A 101 -9.47 0.27 -7.06
C ILE A 101 -9.79 1.38 -8.05
N SER A 102 -10.75 2.25 -7.72
CA SER A 102 -10.94 3.54 -8.40
C SER A 102 -10.39 4.69 -7.56
N GLY A 103 -10.24 5.88 -8.15
CA GLY A 103 -9.75 7.07 -7.45
C GLY A 103 -8.24 7.04 -7.14
N SER A 104 -7.74 8.03 -6.39
CA SER A 104 -6.30 8.22 -6.21
C SER A 104 -5.88 8.19 -4.75
N LEU A 105 -4.81 7.45 -4.44
CA LEU A 105 -4.24 7.38 -3.10
C LEU A 105 -2.77 6.97 -3.12
N TYR A 106 -2.11 7.24 -2.01
CA TYR A 106 -0.91 6.55 -1.60
C TYR A 106 -1.29 5.37 -0.69
N CYS A 107 -0.76 4.19 -0.98
CA CYS A 107 -1.00 3.00 -0.17
C CYS A 107 0.28 2.17 -0.02
N VAL A 108 0.32 1.35 1.02
CA VAL A 108 1.33 0.31 1.19
C VAL A 108 0.70 -1.03 0.83
N LEU A 109 1.45 -1.83 0.08
CA LEU A 109 1.20 -3.26 -0.05
C LEU A 109 2.14 -3.99 0.90
N ALA A 110 1.58 -4.76 1.82
CA ALA A 110 2.33 -5.64 2.71
C ALA A 110 2.15 -7.08 2.25
N PHE A 111 3.25 -7.69 1.81
CA PHE A 111 3.28 -9.08 1.37
C PHE A 111 3.69 -9.97 2.53
N PRO A 112 3.01 -11.11 2.74
CA PRO A 112 3.37 -12.03 3.82
C PRO A 112 4.81 -12.54 3.64
N PRO A 113 5.48 -12.94 4.73
CA PRO A 113 6.82 -13.52 4.66
C PRO A 113 6.83 -14.74 3.72
N LYS A 114 7.84 -14.80 2.84
CA LYS A 114 7.96 -15.85 1.80
C LYS A 114 8.10 -17.27 2.38
N ASN A 115 8.49 -17.37 3.64
CA ASN A 115 8.44 -18.60 4.44
C ASN A 115 7.67 -18.26 5.73
N PRO A 116 6.43 -18.75 5.94
CA PRO A 116 5.87 -18.75 7.27
C PRO A 116 6.79 -19.62 8.13
N ASP A 117 7.33 -19.07 9.21
CA ASP A 117 8.06 -19.87 10.19
C ASP A 117 7.07 -20.94 10.72
N PRO A 118 7.33 -22.24 10.52
CA PRO A 118 6.43 -23.29 11.01
C PRO A 118 6.30 -23.27 12.55
N SER A 119 7.15 -22.52 13.25
CA SER A 119 7.11 -22.35 14.70
C SER A 119 5.98 -21.42 15.18
N GLN A 120 5.28 -20.71 14.29
CA GLN A 120 4.14 -19.85 14.64
C GLN A 120 2.76 -20.48 14.37
N ALA A 121 2.73 -21.73 13.91
CA ALA A 121 1.51 -22.53 13.85
C ALA A 121 1.42 -23.39 15.11
N ILE A 122 0.97 -22.81 16.22
CA ILE A 122 0.61 -23.54 17.45
C ILE A 122 -0.78 -23.10 17.89
#